data_AF-A0A6A5K3W9-F1
#
_entry.id   AF-A0A6A5K3W9-F1
#
_cell.length_a   1.000
_cell.length_b   1.000
_cell.length_c   1.000
_cell.angle_alpha   90.00
_cell.angle_beta   90.00
_cell.angle_gamma   90.00
#
_symmetry.space_group_name_H-M   'P 1'
#
loop_
_entity.id
_entity.type
_entity.pdbx_description
1 polymer ?
#
loop_
_entity_poly.entity_id
_entity_poly.type
_entity_poly.pdbx_seq_one_letter_code
_entity_poly.pdbx_strand_id
1 'polypeptide(L)'
;MKATIAPFLLLIAGLALGQERCDAPSPSVFCNTTEILAYETSDCRPFQVFVTRGSDEPYPGRLGNLTREICSGIGGTDECGFENVVYPAKSTSWGTDVWCDSAGQGAVNGQAQMKAYSEKCPDSKLILLGFSQGGAVAQDILGGGGGKVFACEQDANPAMDPTSSPGANVVAAVTFGAVVRSKYQNFTVGEGADYDGQAPRTPEQLAGLLAYSDVLLDYCHYGDPMCAVGSEPADVYVHLDYFLEHNEEVKKWVVAMAKASDGTASGKPSKPTISSTSTSVAAKSTVMSTAMTSTVAVTSATATASVPGDAEAVKQVSPPYNTGAAGSLTPTAPYMPALAFLAVLWL
;
A
#
# COMPACT_ATOMS: atom_id res chain seq x y z
N MET A 1 10.10 -13.55 72.78
CA MET A 1 9.90 -14.07 71.41
C MET A 1 9.49 -12.90 70.53
N LYS A 2 10.41 -12.35 69.73
CA LYS A 2 10.12 -11.25 68.79
C LYS A 2 9.84 -11.89 67.42
N ALA A 3 8.61 -11.81 66.95
CA ALA A 3 8.21 -12.31 65.63
C ALA A 3 8.52 -11.23 64.59
N THR A 4 9.45 -11.53 63.69
CA THR A 4 9.80 -10.70 62.54
C THR A 4 8.81 -11.01 61.42
N ILE A 5 7.93 -10.06 61.09
CA ILE A 5 7.04 -10.15 59.93
C ILE A 5 7.84 -9.69 58.72
N ALA A 6 8.18 -10.61 57.82
CA ALA A 6 8.73 -10.28 56.51
C ALA A 6 7.59 -9.84 55.57
N PRO A 7 7.75 -8.72 54.82
CA PRO A 7 6.76 -8.34 53.83
C PRO A 7 6.96 -9.20 52.58
N PHE A 8 5.92 -9.96 52.21
CA PHE A 8 5.82 -10.60 50.90
C PHE A 8 5.65 -9.51 49.85
N LEU A 9 6.72 -9.21 49.10
CA LEU A 9 6.63 -8.44 47.87
C LEU A 9 5.94 -9.32 46.82
N LEU A 10 4.67 -9.03 46.52
CA LEU A 10 3.99 -9.57 45.35
C LEU A 10 4.61 -8.94 44.10
N LEU A 11 5.55 -9.64 43.48
CA LEU A 11 5.97 -9.40 42.10
C LEU A 11 4.81 -9.81 41.18
N ILE A 12 3.93 -8.86 40.86
CA ILE A 12 3.03 -9.00 39.72
C ILE A 12 3.90 -8.78 38.48
N ALA A 13 4.47 -9.87 37.95
CA ALA A 13 4.99 -9.88 36.60
C ALA A 13 3.80 -9.73 35.66
N GLY A 14 3.54 -8.50 35.21
CA GLY A 14 2.60 -8.25 34.13
C GLY A 14 3.09 -8.97 32.88
N LEU A 15 2.43 -10.07 32.53
CA LEU A 15 2.47 -10.60 31.17
C LEU A 15 1.88 -9.50 30.28
N ALA A 16 2.75 -8.69 29.68
CA ALA A 16 2.40 -7.94 28.48
C ALA A 16 2.09 -8.99 27.41
N LEU A 17 0.81 -9.37 27.31
CA LEU A 17 0.31 -10.07 26.14
C LEU A 17 0.63 -9.14 24.97
N GLY A 18 1.58 -9.54 24.12
CA GLY A 18 1.87 -8.81 22.89
C GLY A 18 0.57 -8.73 22.13
N GLN A 19 -0.03 -7.54 22.11
CA GLN A 19 -1.31 -7.34 21.48
C GLN A 19 -1.11 -7.61 19.99
N GLU A 20 -1.84 -8.59 19.47
CA GLU A 20 -1.69 -8.98 18.07
C GLU A 20 -2.02 -7.79 17.18
N ARG A 21 -1.05 -7.43 16.33
CA ARG A 21 -1.16 -6.29 15.43
C ARG A 21 -1.91 -6.71 14.18
N CYS A 22 -3.07 -6.10 13.93
CA CYS A 22 -3.88 -6.37 12.73
C CYS A 22 -3.19 -5.91 11.42
N ASP A 23 -2.15 -5.08 11.54
CA ASP A 23 -1.31 -4.57 10.46
C ASP A 23 0.05 -5.29 10.36
N ALA A 24 0.23 -6.39 11.11
CA ALA A 24 1.38 -7.26 10.94
C ALA A 24 1.39 -7.94 9.56
N PRO A 25 2.54 -8.45 9.08
CA PRO A 25 2.64 -9.11 7.79
C PRO A 25 1.62 -10.24 7.55
N SER A 26 1.38 -11.05 8.59
CA SER A 26 0.43 -12.17 8.58
C SER A 26 -0.45 -12.11 9.83
N PRO A 27 -1.46 -11.23 9.86
CA PRO A 27 -2.29 -11.05 11.03
C PRO A 27 -3.36 -12.14 11.09
N SER A 28 -3.70 -12.63 12.28
CA SER A 28 -4.88 -13.50 12.49
C SER A 28 -6.15 -12.71 12.84
N VAL A 29 -6.02 -11.38 12.94
CA VAL A 29 -7.10 -10.42 13.22
C VAL A 29 -7.18 -9.34 12.14
N PHE A 30 -8.38 -8.84 11.87
CA PHE A 30 -8.59 -7.75 10.90
C PHE A 30 -8.56 -6.37 11.57
N CYS A 31 -8.14 -5.34 10.83
CA CYS A 31 -8.13 -3.95 11.30
C CYS A 31 -9.50 -3.27 11.26
N ASN A 32 -10.56 -3.97 11.68
CA ASN A 32 -11.93 -3.45 11.77
C ASN A 32 -12.43 -3.43 13.22
N THR A 33 -11.55 -3.13 14.17
CA THR A 33 -11.92 -3.05 15.60
C THR A 33 -12.79 -1.83 15.88
N THR A 34 -13.55 -1.87 16.98
CA THR A 34 -14.43 -0.76 17.38
C THR A 34 -13.66 0.57 17.52
N GLU A 35 -12.41 0.53 17.97
CA GLU A 35 -11.54 1.71 18.09
C GLU A 35 -11.16 2.31 16.73
N ILE A 36 -11.00 1.47 15.70
CA ILE A 36 -10.75 1.94 14.33
C ILE A 36 -12.05 2.49 13.75
N LEU A 37 -13.12 1.69 13.78
CA LEU A 37 -14.42 2.05 13.18
C LEU A 37 -15.08 3.27 13.83
N ALA A 38 -14.68 3.65 15.05
CA ALA A 38 -15.12 4.91 15.68
C ALA A 38 -14.74 6.16 14.87
N TYR A 39 -13.73 6.08 14.00
CA TYR A 39 -13.35 7.15 13.08
C TYR A 39 -14.00 7.04 11.70
N GLU A 40 -14.67 5.92 11.38
CA GLU A 40 -15.33 5.75 10.09
C GLU A 40 -16.56 6.65 10.01
N THR A 41 -16.53 7.63 9.12
CA THR A 41 -17.63 8.57 8.95
C THR A 41 -17.57 9.24 7.59
N SER A 42 -18.76 9.59 7.10
CA SER A 42 -18.92 10.48 5.96
C SER A 42 -19.36 11.89 6.39
N ASP A 43 -19.57 12.15 7.67
CA ASP A 43 -19.89 13.49 8.17
C ASP A 43 -18.68 14.42 8.00
N CYS A 44 -18.94 15.72 7.82
CA CYS A 44 -17.85 16.67 7.62
C CYS A 44 -16.92 16.73 8.84
N ARG A 45 -15.64 16.45 8.59
CA ARG A 45 -14.52 16.63 9.51
C ARG A 45 -13.51 17.61 8.94
N PRO A 46 -12.81 18.40 9.78
CA PRO A 46 -11.68 19.21 9.35
C PRO A 46 -10.66 18.42 8.51
N PHE A 47 -10.39 17.17 8.88
CA PHE A 47 -9.55 16.24 8.12
C PHE A 47 -10.30 14.95 7.77
N GLN A 48 -10.25 14.55 6.50
CA GLN A 48 -10.82 13.28 6.03
C GLN A 48 -9.76 12.41 5.38
N VAL A 49 -9.62 11.18 5.89
CA VAL A 49 -8.73 10.17 5.33
C VAL A 49 -9.49 9.27 4.35
N PHE A 50 -8.93 9.05 3.17
CA PHE A 50 -9.40 8.09 2.19
C PHE A 50 -8.44 6.91 2.17
N VAL A 51 -8.97 5.70 2.35
CA VAL A 51 -8.17 4.48 2.50
C VAL A 51 -8.34 3.56 1.28
N THR A 52 -7.24 3.22 0.61
CA THR A 52 -7.18 2.24 -0.49
C THR A 52 -6.39 1.01 -0.05
N ARG A 53 -7.11 -0.09 0.24
CA ARG A 53 -6.56 -1.32 0.86
C ARG A 53 -5.70 -2.19 -0.09
N GLY A 54 -4.94 -3.13 0.47
CA GLY A 54 -4.20 -4.11 -0.32
C GLY A 54 -5.12 -5.09 -1.06
N SER A 55 -4.56 -5.82 -2.02
CA SER A 55 -5.30 -6.92 -2.66
C SER A 55 -5.76 -7.92 -1.61
N ASP A 56 -6.99 -8.39 -1.76
CA ASP A 56 -7.69 -9.39 -0.95
C ASP A 56 -7.89 -9.01 0.53
N GLU A 57 -7.56 -7.79 0.93
CA GLU A 57 -7.88 -7.31 2.27
C GLU A 57 -9.38 -7.05 2.41
N PRO A 58 -10.01 -7.31 3.57
CA PRO A 58 -11.31 -6.73 3.89
C PRO A 58 -11.16 -5.24 4.19
N TYR A 59 -12.26 -4.47 4.20
CA TYR A 59 -12.20 -3.09 4.70
C TYR A 59 -11.90 -3.05 6.21
N PRO A 60 -11.13 -2.06 6.69
CA PRO A 60 -10.37 -1.04 5.95
C PRO A 60 -8.96 -1.47 5.49
N GLY A 61 -8.64 -2.76 5.63
CA GLY A 61 -7.30 -3.31 5.41
C GLY A 61 -6.35 -2.91 6.53
N ARG A 62 -5.09 -3.31 6.41
CA ARG A 62 -4.07 -3.03 7.43
C ARG A 62 -3.83 -1.53 7.69
N LEU A 63 -4.19 -0.68 6.73
CA LEU A 63 -4.19 0.78 6.88
C LEU A 63 -5.09 1.28 8.01
N GLY A 64 -6.13 0.52 8.41
CA GLY A 64 -7.05 0.94 9.47
C GLY A 64 -6.36 1.30 10.79
N ASN A 65 -5.32 0.55 11.18
CA ASN A 65 -4.56 0.84 12.40
C ASN A 65 -3.83 2.19 12.29
N LEU A 66 -3.09 2.40 11.20
CA LEU A 66 -2.39 3.66 10.93
C LEU A 66 -3.36 4.85 10.84
N THR A 67 -4.51 4.69 10.17
CA THR A 67 -5.56 5.70 10.06
C THR A 67 -6.08 6.14 11.43
N ARG A 68 -6.39 5.19 12.32
CA ARG A 68 -6.81 5.49 13.70
C ARG A 68 -5.75 6.31 14.43
N GLU A 69 -4.48 5.92 14.32
CA GLU A 69 -3.39 6.62 15.01
C GLU A 69 -3.12 8.01 14.44
N ILE A 70 -3.25 8.20 13.13
CA ILE A 70 -3.19 9.51 12.47
C ILE A 70 -4.31 10.40 12.99
N CYS A 71 -5.57 9.95 12.91
CA CYS A 71 -6.69 10.77 13.36
C CYS A 71 -6.62 11.09 14.85
N SER A 72 -6.20 10.13 15.69
CA SER A 72 -5.93 10.39 17.11
C SER A 72 -4.84 11.43 17.33
N GLY A 73 -3.80 11.48 16.48
CA GLY A 73 -2.71 12.46 16.57
C GLY A 73 -3.05 13.85 16.03
N ILE A 74 -4.02 13.93 15.11
CA ILE A 74 -4.58 15.18 14.58
C ILE A 74 -5.45 15.85 15.65
N GLY A 75 -6.43 15.13 16.20
CA GLY A 75 -7.33 15.67 17.22
C GLY A 75 -8.48 14.77 17.65
N GLY A 76 -8.47 13.49 17.29
CA GLY A 76 -9.55 12.56 17.59
C GLY A 76 -10.72 12.66 16.61
N THR A 77 -11.85 12.04 16.96
CA THR A 77 -13.02 11.87 16.07
C THR A 77 -13.70 13.18 15.71
N ASP A 78 -13.48 14.25 16.49
CA ASP A 78 -14.07 15.56 16.19
C ASP A 78 -13.36 16.28 15.04
N GLU A 79 -12.03 16.08 14.94
CA GLU A 79 -11.16 16.74 13.97
C GLU A 79 -10.88 15.87 12.74
N CYS A 80 -10.89 14.54 12.88
CA CYS A 80 -10.50 13.62 11.82
C CYS A 80 -11.47 12.43 11.70
N GLY A 81 -11.81 12.09 10.46
CA GLY A 81 -12.57 10.90 10.11
C GLY A 81 -11.93 10.16 8.93
N PHE A 82 -12.45 8.98 8.60
CA PHE A 82 -12.06 8.28 7.39
C PHE A 82 -13.21 7.62 6.66
N GLU A 83 -13.02 7.41 5.36
CA GLU A 83 -13.85 6.53 4.54
C GLU A 83 -12.98 5.58 3.70
N ASN A 84 -13.53 4.40 3.47
CA ASN A 84 -12.92 3.39 2.62
C ASN A 84 -13.23 3.72 1.15
N VAL A 85 -12.21 3.79 0.30
CA VAL A 85 -12.46 3.83 -1.14
C VAL A 85 -13.12 2.51 -1.54
N VAL A 86 -14.33 2.59 -2.10
CA VAL A 86 -15.08 1.40 -2.51
C VAL A 86 -14.55 0.79 -3.81
N TYR A 87 -13.95 -0.40 -3.75
CA TYR A 87 -13.53 -1.19 -4.92
C TYR A 87 -13.26 -2.67 -4.57
N PRO A 88 -13.13 -3.57 -5.56
CA PRO A 88 -13.02 -5.02 -5.32
C PRO A 88 -11.78 -5.45 -4.52
N ALA A 89 -10.67 -4.72 -4.66
CA ALA A 89 -9.33 -5.07 -4.18
C ALA A 89 -8.96 -6.53 -4.47
N LYS A 90 -9.00 -6.97 -5.72
CA LYS A 90 -8.75 -8.38 -6.10
C LYS A 90 -7.36 -8.58 -6.66
N SER A 91 -6.67 -9.62 -6.19
CA SER A 91 -5.37 -10.01 -6.76
C SER A 91 -5.52 -10.73 -8.11
N THR A 92 -4.38 -10.96 -8.77
CA THR A 92 -4.28 -11.76 -9.99
C THR A 92 -4.70 -13.23 -9.80
N SER A 93 -4.86 -13.70 -8.55
CA SER A 93 -5.34 -15.06 -8.25
C SER A 93 -6.80 -15.30 -8.67
N TRP A 94 -7.58 -14.23 -8.86
CA TRP A 94 -9.00 -14.30 -9.21
C TRP A 94 -9.26 -14.36 -10.71
N GLY A 95 -8.24 -14.20 -11.54
CA GLY A 95 -8.33 -14.19 -13.00
C GLY A 95 -7.39 -13.16 -13.62
N THR A 96 -7.13 -13.31 -14.92
CA THR A 96 -6.14 -12.49 -15.65
C THR A 96 -6.48 -11.01 -15.58
N ASP A 97 -7.72 -10.62 -15.86
CA ASP A 97 -8.12 -9.20 -15.98
C ASP A 97 -8.51 -8.57 -14.64
N VAL A 98 -8.73 -9.39 -13.61
CA VAL A 98 -9.43 -9.00 -12.38
C VAL A 98 -8.63 -8.00 -11.54
N TRP A 99 -7.30 -8.04 -11.59
CA TRP A 99 -6.47 -7.04 -10.89
C TRP A 99 -6.64 -5.66 -11.52
N CYS A 100 -6.63 -5.58 -12.86
CA CYS A 100 -6.76 -4.33 -13.60
C CYS A 100 -8.16 -3.73 -13.46
N ASP A 101 -9.21 -4.56 -13.58
CA ASP A 101 -10.59 -4.14 -13.34
C ASP A 101 -10.75 -3.57 -11.92
N SER A 102 -10.16 -4.24 -10.93
CA SER A 102 -10.19 -3.82 -9.54
C SER A 102 -9.48 -2.48 -9.31
N ALA A 103 -8.26 -2.33 -9.82
CA ALA A 103 -7.47 -1.11 -9.67
C ALA A 103 -8.10 0.08 -10.41
N GLY A 104 -8.54 -0.11 -11.66
CA GLY A 104 -9.23 0.92 -12.44
C GLY A 104 -10.53 1.40 -11.77
N GLN A 105 -11.33 0.46 -11.25
CA GLN A 105 -12.53 0.82 -10.48
C GLN A 105 -12.17 1.57 -9.19
N GLY A 106 -11.10 1.18 -8.49
CA GLY A 106 -10.58 1.89 -7.33
C GLY A 106 -10.21 3.34 -7.63
N ALA A 107 -9.52 3.58 -8.74
CA ALA A 107 -9.08 4.91 -9.13
C ALA A 107 -10.28 5.84 -9.42
N VAL A 108 -11.21 5.37 -10.25
CA VAL A 108 -12.42 6.13 -10.62
C VAL A 108 -13.31 6.38 -9.41
N ASN A 109 -13.56 5.35 -8.59
CA ASN A 109 -14.40 5.50 -7.40
C ASN A 109 -13.74 6.38 -6.35
N GLY A 110 -12.42 6.30 -6.18
CA GLY A 110 -11.68 7.16 -5.25
C GLY A 110 -11.77 8.63 -5.61
N GLN A 111 -11.56 8.98 -6.89
CA GLN A 111 -11.75 10.34 -7.39
C GLN A 111 -13.19 10.82 -7.17
N ALA A 112 -14.18 9.98 -7.46
CA ALA A 112 -15.59 10.31 -7.26
C ALA A 112 -15.93 10.57 -5.77
N GLN A 113 -15.43 9.72 -4.86
CA GLN A 113 -15.63 9.87 -3.42
C GLN A 113 -14.97 11.15 -2.88
N MET A 114 -13.70 11.40 -3.21
CA MET A 114 -13.00 12.62 -2.78
C MET A 114 -13.67 13.89 -3.30
N LYS A 115 -14.16 13.87 -4.54
CA LYS A 115 -14.94 14.97 -5.13
C LYS A 115 -16.25 15.18 -4.39
N ALA A 116 -17.05 14.12 -4.19
CA ALA A 116 -18.33 14.21 -3.51
C ALA A 116 -18.17 14.68 -2.05
N TYR A 117 -17.14 14.22 -1.36
CA TYR A 117 -16.83 14.68 -0.01
C TYR A 117 -16.43 16.16 0.01
N SER A 118 -15.60 16.61 -0.92
CA SER A 118 -15.18 18.03 -0.99
C SER A 118 -16.32 18.96 -1.40
N GLU A 119 -17.26 18.51 -2.23
CA GLU A 119 -18.48 19.27 -2.56
C GLU A 119 -19.39 19.42 -1.33
N LYS A 120 -19.46 18.38 -0.48
CA LYS A 120 -20.22 18.38 0.77
C LYS A 120 -19.53 19.18 1.88
N CYS A 121 -18.20 19.11 1.93
CA CYS A 121 -17.36 19.64 3.00
C CYS A 121 -16.20 20.46 2.39
N PRO A 122 -16.47 21.65 1.85
CA PRO A 122 -15.51 22.41 1.04
C PRO A 122 -14.25 22.85 1.79
N ASP A 123 -14.35 23.02 3.11
CA ASP A 123 -13.25 23.45 3.97
C ASP A 123 -12.36 22.28 4.44
N SER A 124 -12.80 21.03 4.24
CA SER A 124 -12.08 19.85 4.69
C SER A 124 -10.75 19.67 3.95
N LYS A 125 -9.73 19.27 4.70
CA LYS A 125 -8.45 18.80 4.19
C LYS A 125 -8.49 17.30 3.99
N LEU A 126 -7.92 16.82 2.90
CA LEU A 126 -7.96 15.41 2.50
C LEU A 126 -6.60 14.76 2.72
N ILE A 127 -6.63 13.53 3.21
CA ILE A 127 -5.47 12.66 3.36
C ILE A 127 -5.75 11.38 2.57
N LEU A 128 -4.79 10.89 1.80
CA LEU A 128 -4.96 9.67 0.99
C LEU A 128 -3.93 8.62 1.41
N LEU A 129 -4.37 7.44 1.82
CA LEU A 129 -3.48 6.35 2.23
C LEU A 129 -3.72 5.13 1.36
N GLY A 130 -2.65 4.50 0.87
CA GLY A 130 -2.73 3.32 0.00
C GLY A 130 -1.69 2.26 0.27
N PHE A 131 -2.06 0.99 0.15
CA PHE A 131 -1.16 -0.15 0.34
C PHE A 131 -1.26 -1.14 -0.83
N SER A 132 -0.12 -1.62 -1.34
CA SER A 132 -0.05 -2.64 -2.39
C SER A 132 -0.83 -2.24 -3.66
N GLN A 133 -1.84 -3.00 -4.10
CA GLN A 133 -2.77 -2.57 -5.15
C GLN A 133 -3.41 -1.22 -4.81
N GLY A 134 -3.81 -1.02 -3.56
CA GLY A 134 -4.32 0.28 -3.08
C GLY A 134 -3.28 1.41 -3.17
N GLY A 135 -1.99 1.10 -3.11
CA GLY A 135 -0.92 2.07 -3.38
C GLY A 135 -0.92 2.52 -4.84
N ALA A 136 -1.08 1.58 -5.78
CA ALA A 136 -1.27 1.91 -7.19
C ALA A 136 -2.55 2.73 -7.41
N VAL A 137 -3.66 2.32 -6.79
CA VAL A 137 -4.94 3.06 -6.84
C VAL A 137 -4.81 4.49 -6.31
N ALA A 138 -4.15 4.68 -5.16
CA ALA A 138 -3.94 6.02 -4.60
C ALA A 138 -3.09 6.90 -5.52
N GLN A 139 -2.05 6.34 -6.14
CA GLN A 139 -1.27 7.05 -7.14
C GLN A 139 -2.09 7.32 -8.43
N ASP A 140 -2.98 6.41 -8.85
CA ASP A 140 -3.87 6.62 -10.00
C ASP A 140 -4.88 7.74 -9.73
N ILE A 141 -5.40 7.85 -8.50
CA ILE A 141 -6.30 8.94 -8.09
C ILE A 141 -5.62 10.30 -8.28
N LEU A 142 -4.35 10.42 -7.89
CA LEU A 142 -3.60 11.69 -7.95
C LEU A 142 -3.04 11.97 -9.34
N GLY A 143 -2.24 11.05 -9.88
CA GLY A 143 -1.48 11.25 -11.10
C GLY A 143 -2.13 10.73 -12.38
N GLY A 144 -3.25 10.03 -12.27
CA GLY A 144 -3.85 9.30 -13.39
C GLY A 144 -3.24 7.90 -13.54
N GLY A 145 -4.02 6.99 -14.11
CA GLY A 145 -3.71 5.56 -14.17
C GLY A 145 -4.02 4.94 -15.53
N GLY A 146 -4.04 3.62 -15.55
CA GLY A 146 -4.24 2.80 -16.75
C GLY A 146 -2.95 2.29 -17.39
N GLY A 147 -3.13 1.48 -18.42
CA GLY A 147 -2.05 0.82 -19.15
C GLY A 147 -1.84 -0.63 -18.74
N LYS A 148 -0.87 -1.28 -19.37
CA LYS A 148 -0.56 -2.68 -19.14
C LYS A 148 0.17 -2.90 -17.82
N VAL A 149 -0.33 -3.83 -17.02
CA VAL A 149 0.31 -4.29 -15.78
C VAL A 149 0.03 -5.77 -15.59
N PHE A 150 1.03 -6.54 -15.17
CA PHE A 150 0.99 -8.00 -15.21
C PHE A 150 0.57 -8.52 -16.61
N ALA A 151 -0.52 -9.28 -16.68
CA ALA A 151 -1.08 -9.87 -17.88
C ALA A 151 -2.41 -9.20 -18.31
N CYS A 152 -2.77 -8.05 -17.73
CA CYS A 152 -4.01 -7.34 -18.03
C CYS A 152 -3.76 -5.87 -18.45
N GLU A 153 -4.82 -5.24 -18.98
CA GLU A 153 -4.85 -3.83 -19.35
C GLU A 153 -5.80 -3.10 -18.40
N GLN A 154 -5.32 -2.09 -17.69
CA GLN A 154 -6.15 -1.26 -16.83
C GLN A 154 -6.73 -0.08 -17.63
N ASP A 155 -8.02 0.17 -17.46
CA ASP A 155 -8.68 1.35 -18.00
C ASP A 155 -8.03 2.65 -17.51
N ALA A 156 -7.92 3.63 -18.39
CA ALA A 156 -7.32 4.91 -18.07
C ALA A 156 -8.25 5.81 -17.25
N ASN A 157 -7.68 6.53 -16.29
CA ASN A 157 -8.32 7.63 -15.59
C ASN A 157 -7.41 8.88 -15.60
N PRO A 158 -7.96 10.10 -15.69
CA PRO A 158 -7.17 11.32 -15.72
C PRO A 158 -6.53 11.60 -14.35
N ALA A 159 -5.46 12.40 -14.35
CA ALA A 159 -4.92 12.98 -13.12
C ALA A 159 -5.93 13.89 -12.43
N MET A 160 -5.89 13.95 -11.10
CA MET A 160 -6.66 14.91 -10.31
C MET A 160 -5.96 16.27 -10.38
N ASP A 161 -6.69 17.32 -10.74
CA ASP A 161 -6.16 18.68 -10.81
C ASP A 161 -5.69 19.16 -9.42
N PRO A 162 -4.38 19.44 -9.22
CA PRO A 162 -3.84 19.85 -7.91
C PRO A 162 -4.19 21.29 -7.55
N THR A 163 -4.76 22.07 -8.47
CA THR A 163 -5.04 23.51 -8.29
C THR A 163 -6.51 23.80 -7.96
N SER A 164 -7.39 22.80 -8.07
CA SER A 164 -8.81 22.91 -7.75
C SER A 164 -9.27 21.78 -6.84
N SER A 165 -10.39 21.97 -6.15
CA SER A 165 -10.96 20.92 -5.30
C SER A 165 -11.46 19.75 -6.16
N PRO A 166 -11.20 18.47 -5.77
CA PRO A 166 -10.63 18.05 -4.49
C PRO A 166 -9.09 18.05 -4.40
N GLY A 167 -8.35 18.13 -5.51
CA GLY A 167 -6.89 17.99 -5.52
C GLY A 167 -6.15 19.03 -4.68
N ALA A 168 -6.56 20.30 -4.75
CA ALA A 168 -6.01 21.38 -3.92
C ALA A 168 -6.26 21.20 -2.41
N ASN A 169 -7.19 20.32 -2.02
CA ASN A 169 -7.48 20.01 -0.62
C ASN A 169 -6.62 18.84 -0.09
N VAL A 170 -5.85 18.15 -0.93
CA VAL A 170 -4.96 17.06 -0.50
C VAL A 170 -3.76 17.63 0.25
N VAL A 171 -3.68 17.36 1.55
CA VAL A 171 -2.60 17.87 2.41
C VAL A 171 -1.53 16.82 2.71
N ALA A 172 -1.86 15.54 2.56
CA ALA A 172 -0.92 14.44 2.69
C ALA A 172 -1.41 13.22 1.90
N ALA A 173 -0.51 12.50 1.26
CA ALA A 173 -0.73 11.23 0.61
C ALA A 173 0.43 10.30 0.94
N VAL A 174 0.14 9.05 1.31
CA VAL A 174 1.15 8.04 1.61
C VAL A 174 0.79 6.72 0.95
N THR A 175 1.69 6.20 0.13
CA THR A 175 1.58 4.88 -0.46
C THR A 175 2.66 3.94 0.05
N PHE A 176 2.33 2.67 0.19
CA PHE A 176 3.24 1.61 0.62
C PHE A 176 3.21 0.48 -0.40
N GLY A 177 4.38 0.09 -0.93
CA GLY A 177 4.49 -1.03 -1.86
C GLY A 177 3.65 -0.85 -3.13
N ALA A 178 3.59 0.37 -3.68
CA ALA A 178 2.76 0.64 -4.86
C ALA A 178 3.19 -0.24 -6.05
N VAL A 179 2.24 -1.03 -6.57
CA VAL A 179 2.49 -2.01 -7.64
C VAL A 179 2.83 -1.34 -8.98
N VAL A 180 2.22 -0.19 -9.27
CA VAL A 180 2.48 0.61 -10.46
C VAL A 180 3.14 1.91 -10.02
N ARG A 181 4.47 1.95 -10.12
CA ARG A 181 5.31 3.09 -9.73
C ARG A 181 6.55 3.19 -10.61
N SER A 182 7.13 4.38 -10.66
CA SER A 182 8.40 4.63 -11.35
C SER A 182 9.52 4.85 -10.35
N LYS A 183 10.72 4.41 -10.70
CA LYS A 183 11.96 4.73 -9.97
C LYS A 183 12.34 6.20 -10.05
N TYR A 184 13.31 6.59 -9.22
CA TYR A 184 13.96 7.91 -9.20
C TYR A 184 13.01 9.09 -8.96
N GLN A 185 11.99 8.88 -8.12
CA GLN A 185 11.06 9.94 -7.76
C GLN A 185 11.43 10.57 -6.43
N ASN A 186 11.35 11.91 -6.36
CA ASN A 186 11.68 12.70 -5.17
C ASN A 186 10.67 12.54 -4.01
N PHE A 187 9.61 11.78 -4.23
CA PHE A 187 8.62 11.40 -3.23
C PHE A 187 8.77 9.93 -2.79
N THR A 188 9.64 9.13 -3.42
CA THR A 188 9.88 7.76 -2.98
C THR A 188 10.82 7.73 -1.77
N VAL A 189 10.44 6.95 -0.76
CA VAL A 189 11.21 6.70 0.47
C VAL A 189 11.59 5.21 0.52
N GLY A 190 12.83 4.95 0.93
CA GLY A 190 13.37 3.59 1.07
C GLY A 190 14.34 3.20 -0.05
N GLU A 191 14.99 2.06 0.14
CA GLU A 191 16.03 1.54 -0.78
C GLU A 191 15.45 0.99 -2.10
N GLY A 192 14.12 0.89 -2.22
CA GLY A 192 13.42 0.57 -3.48
C GLY A 192 13.34 1.74 -4.47
N ALA A 193 13.86 2.92 -4.12
CA ALA A 193 13.80 4.13 -4.95
C ALA A 193 14.38 3.96 -6.36
N ASP A 194 15.36 3.07 -6.53
CA ASP A 194 16.05 2.84 -7.80
C ASP A 194 15.36 1.83 -8.73
N TYR A 195 14.23 1.29 -8.30
CA TYR A 195 13.51 0.21 -8.98
C TYR A 195 12.12 0.65 -9.41
N ASP A 196 11.64 0.12 -10.53
CA ASP A 196 10.25 0.27 -10.95
C ASP A 196 9.39 -0.80 -10.26
N GLY A 197 8.08 -0.57 -10.20
CA GLY A 197 7.12 -1.61 -9.82
C GLY A 197 6.91 -2.64 -10.92
N GLN A 198 5.76 -3.32 -10.88
CA GLN A 198 5.32 -4.26 -11.92
C GLN A 198 5.09 -3.58 -13.28
N ALA A 199 4.82 -2.27 -13.26
CA ALA A 199 4.84 -1.41 -14.42
C ALA A 199 5.29 0.01 -14.03
N PRO A 200 6.14 0.67 -14.84
CA PRO A 200 6.45 2.09 -14.65
C PRO A 200 5.27 2.96 -15.10
N ARG A 201 5.13 4.13 -14.48
CA ARG A 201 4.17 5.17 -14.89
C ARG A 201 4.54 5.73 -16.26
N THR A 202 3.55 6.07 -17.07
CA THR A 202 3.78 6.87 -18.29
C THR A 202 4.28 8.28 -17.92
N PRO A 203 4.92 9.02 -18.84
CA PRO A 203 5.33 10.40 -18.59
C PRO A 203 4.19 11.30 -18.12
N GLU A 204 3.00 11.14 -18.67
CA GLU A 204 1.80 11.91 -18.31
C GLU A 204 1.33 11.58 -16.88
N GLN A 205 1.27 10.29 -16.54
CA GLN A 205 0.89 9.83 -15.20
C GLN A 205 1.89 10.34 -14.16
N LEU A 206 3.19 10.28 -14.50
CA LEU A 206 4.25 10.75 -13.62
C LEU A 206 4.24 12.27 -13.44
N ALA A 207 3.97 13.04 -14.50
CA ALA A 207 3.79 14.49 -14.40
C ALA A 207 2.63 14.86 -13.45
N GLY A 208 1.54 14.09 -13.50
CA GLY A 208 0.43 14.21 -12.56
C GLY A 208 0.87 13.97 -11.10
N LEU A 209 1.61 12.88 -10.84
CA LEU A 209 2.14 12.59 -9.49
C LEU A 209 3.13 13.64 -8.99
N LEU A 210 4.02 14.13 -9.85
CA LEU A 210 5.02 15.13 -9.49
C LEU A 210 4.39 16.44 -9.02
N ALA A 211 3.18 16.77 -9.48
CA ALA A 211 2.43 17.92 -9.01
C ALA A 211 1.99 17.80 -7.54
N TYR A 212 1.91 16.58 -7.00
CA TYR A 212 1.66 16.28 -5.59
C TYR A 212 2.93 15.97 -4.79
N SER A 213 4.12 16.09 -5.39
CA SER A 213 5.36 15.63 -4.75
C SER A 213 5.60 16.28 -3.38
N ASP A 214 5.15 17.51 -3.12
CA ASP A 214 5.28 18.18 -1.82
C ASP A 214 4.39 17.62 -0.70
N VAL A 215 3.40 16.78 -1.05
CA VAL A 215 2.44 16.17 -0.12
C VAL A 215 2.37 14.65 -0.27
N LEU A 216 3.20 14.04 -1.12
CA LEU A 216 3.22 12.60 -1.36
C LEU A 216 4.48 11.96 -0.80
N LEU A 217 4.32 10.83 -0.11
CA LEU A 217 5.37 9.86 0.17
C LEU A 217 4.98 8.50 -0.41
N ASP A 218 5.92 7.86 -1.11
CA ASP A 218 5.79 6.51 -1.65
C ASP A 218 6.86 5.60 -1.03
N TYR A 219 6.49 4.77 -0.08
CA TYR A 219 7.39 3.83 0.56
C TYR A 219 7.56 2.59 -0.31
N CYS A 220 8.82 2.29 -0.64
CA CYS A 220 9.18 1.08 -1.34
C CYS A 220 10.50 0.51 -0.80
N HIS A 221 10.46 -0.73 -0.34
CA HIS A 221 11.62 -1.43 0.19
C HIS A 221 12.44 -2.11 -0.92
N TYR A 222 13.76 -2.20 -0.71
CA TYR A 222 14.58 -3.11 -1.50
C TYR A 222 14.19 -4.56 -1.18
N GLY A 223 14.05 -5.41 -2.19
CA GLY A 223 13.59 -6.78 -2.07
C GLY A 223 12.07 -6.94 -2.09
N ASP A 224 11.30 -5.84 -2.16
CA ASP A 224 9.84 -5.92 -2.34
C ASP A 224 9.51 -6.38 -3.79
N PRO A 225 8.89 -7.57 -3.97
CA PRO A 225 8.61 -8.12 -5.29
C PRO A 225 7.52 -7.36 -6.08
N MET A 226 6.80 -6.43 -5.47
CA MET A 226 5.73 -5.65 -6.09
C MET A 226 6.20 -4.26 -6.52
N CYS A 227 6.92 -3.56 -5.66
CA CYS A 227 7.27 -2.15 -5.89
C CYS A 227 8.73 -1.93 -6.32
N ALA A 228 9.61 -2.93 -6.11
CA ALA A 228 11.02 -2.88 -6.45
C ALA A 228 11.43 -4.10 -7.30
N VAL A 229 10.76 -4.29 -8.43
CA VAL A 229 10.96 -5.47 -9.29
C VAL A 229 12.41 -5.55 -9.78
N GLY A 230 13.04 -6.70 -9.53
CA GLY A 230 14.44 -6.97 -9.88
C GLY A 230 15.47 -6.60 -8.79
N SER A 231 15.03 -6.09 -7.63
CA SER A 231 15.87 -6.03 -6.43
C SER A 231 15.92 -7.41 -5.76
N GLU A 232 17.12 -7.93 -5.48
CA GLU A 232 17.32 -9.33 -5.08
C GLU A 232 18.17 -9.46 -3.80
N PRO A 233 17.83 -10.40 -2.88
CA PRO A 233 16.77 -11.40 -2.99
C PRO A 233 15.38 -10.81 -2.78
N ALA A 234 14.41 -11.19 -3.62
CA ALA A 234 13.02 -10.80 -3.44
C ALA A 234 12.35 -11.59 -2.30
N ASP A 235 11.63 -10.90 -1.41
CA ASP A 235 10.90 -11.50 -0.29
C ASP A 235 9.53 -10.81 -0.10
N VAL A 236 8.45 -11.60 -0.16
CA VAL A 236 7.10 -11.08 0.07
C VAL A 236 6.92 -10.52 1.48
N TYR A 237 7.70 -10.96 2.47
CA TYR A 237 7.65 -10.41 3.82
C TYR A 237 7.98 -8.90 3.81
N VAL A 238 8.96 -8.49 2.99
CA VAL A 238 9.38 -7.09 2.81
C VAL A 238 8.27 -6.24 2.19
N HIS A 239 7.36 -6.84 1.43
CA HIS A 239 6.15 -6.15 0.93
C HIS A 239 5.10 -5.92 2.02
N LEU A 240 5.17 -6.67 3.12
CA LEU A 240 4.12 -6.74 4.12
C LEU A 240 4.50 -6.04 5.44
N ASP A 241 5.77 -5.72 5.67
CA ASP A 241 6.31 -5.22 6.93
C ASP A 241 6.42 -3.69 7.05
N TYR A 242 5.95 -2.93 6.04
CA TYR A 242 5.90 -1.46 6.07
C TYR A 242 5.35 -0.87 7.38
N PHE A 243 4.31 -1.49 7.96
CA PHE A 243 3.66 -1.03 9.20
C PHE A 243 4.45 -1.39 10.47
N LEU A 244 5.40 -2.31 10.37
CA LEU A 244 6.36 -2.57 11.44
C LEU A 244 7.48 -1.53 11.42
N GLU A 245 7.96 -1.14 10.24
CA GLU A 245 9.11 -0.25 10.10
C GLU A 245 8.74 1.24 10.12
N HIS A 246 7.67 1.63 9.42
CA HIS A 246 7.40 3.03 9.08
C HIS A 246 6.17 3.63 9.76
N ASN A 247 5.36 2.85 10.48
CA ASN A 247 4.08 3.32 11.04
C ASN A 247 4.22 4.58 11.90
N GLU A 248 5.20 4.59 12.82
CA GLU A 248 5.45 5.75 13.68
C GLU A 248 5.96 6.98 12.93
N GLU A 249 6.82 6.77 11.92
CA GLU A 249 7.35 7.85 11.09
C GLU A 249 6.23 8.48 10.25
N VAL A 250 5.45 7.64 9.56
CA VAL A 250 4.35 8.08 8.71
C VAL A 250 3.29 8.81 9.53
N LYS A 251 2.90 8.26 10.68
CA LYS A 251 1.96 8.94 11.59
C LYS A 251 2.46 10.35 11.94
N LYS A 252 3.72 10.49 12.36
CA LYS A 252 4.29 11.79 12.73
C LYS A 252 4.29 12.76 11.55
N TRP A 253 4.70 12.29 10.36
CA TRP A 253 4.74 13.12 9.17
C TRP A 253 3.35 13.59 8.74
N VAL A 254 2.37 12.68 8.65
CA VAL A 254 0.98 13.02 8.25
C VAL A 254 0.33 13.97 9.26
N VAL A 255 0.49 13.74 10.57
CA VAL A 255 -0.02 14.64 11.62
C VAL A 255 0.61 16.03 11.52
N ALA A 256 1.91 16.10 11.23
CA ALA A 256 2.59 17.39 11.05
C ALA A 256 2.16 18.10 9.76
N MET A 257 1.92 17.38 8.66
CA MET A 257 1.33 17.94 7.43
C MET A 257 -0.07 18.50 7.69
N ALA A 258 -0.91 17.77 8.42
CA ALA A 258 -2.25 18.21 8.81
C ALA A 258 -2.18 19.52 9.62
N LYS A 259 -1.39 19.55 10.69
CA LYS A 259 -1.19 20.74 11.55
C LYS A 259 -0.54 21.92 10.82
N ALA A 260 0.27 21.67 9.79
CA ALA A 260 0.80 22.75 8.96
C ALA A 260 -0.29 23.34 8.05
N SER A 261 -1.23 22.51 7.59
CA SER A 261 -2.29 22.91 6.66
C SER A 261 -3.46 23.68 7.31
N ASP A 262 -3.66 23.53 8.62
CA ASP A 262 -4.65 24.30 9.40
C ASP A 262 -4.06 25.53 10.12
N GLY A 263 -2.76 25.77 9.96
CA GLY A 263 -2.04 26.90 10.56
C GLY A 263 -1.59 26.68 12.01
N THR A 264 -1.79 25.49 12.59
CA THR A 264 -1.33 25.14 13.94
C THR A 264 0.20 24.96 14.02
N ALA A 265 0.87 24.70 12.90
CA ALA A 265 2.33 24.61 12.79
C ALA A 265 2.89 25.55 11.71
N SER A 266 4.10 26.10 11.98
CA SER A 266 4.71 27.16 11.17
C SER A 266 5.27 26.73 9.81
N GLY A 267 5.12 25.47 9.40
CA GLY A 267 5.60 24.98 8.11
C GLY A 267 5.45 23.47 7.94
N LYS A 268 5.52 23.00 6.68
CA LYS A 268 5.49 21.57 6.36
C LYS A 268 6.71 20.86 6.94
N PRO A 269 6.56 19.65 7.52
CA PRO A 269 7.70 18.82 7.91
C PRO A 269 8.56 18.45 6.70
N SER A 270 9.86 18.27 6.93
CA SER A 270 10.74 17.63 5.94
C SER A 270 10.28 16.21 5.64
N LYS A 271 10.47 15.77 4.39
CA LYS A 271 10.28 14.37 4.03
C LYS A 271 11.30 13.49 4.75
N PRO A 272 10.94 12.24 5.09
CA PRO A 272 11.90 11.24 5.52
C PRO A 272 13.03 11.08 4.50
N THR A 273 14.27 11.09 4.98
CA THR A 273 15.45 10.83 4.15
C THR A 273 15.75 9.34 4.21
N ILE A 274 16.20 8.74 3.10
CA ILE A 274 16.75 7.38 3.07
C ILE A 274 17.89 7.30 4.09
N SER A 275 17.60 6.73 5.27
CA SER A 275 18.63 6.45 6.26
C SER A 275 19.20 5.08 5.91
N SER A 276 20.36 5.07 5.28
CA SER A 276 21.16 3.86 5.12
C SER A 276 21.66 3.42 6.49
N THR A 277 20.79 2.75 7.25
CA THR A 277 21.21 2.06 8.46
C THR A 277 22.01 0.84 8.03
N SER A 278 23.26 1.07 7.69
CA SER A 278 24.27 0.02 7.64
C SER A 278 24.38 -0.55 9.05
N THR A 279 23.75 -1.68 9.30
CA THR A 279 24.13 -2.56 10.40
C THR A 279 25.58 -2.97 10.18
N SER A 280 26.49 -2.22 10.79
CA SER A 280 27.89 -2.58 10.92
C SER A 280 27.98 -3.81 11.80
N VAL A 281 27.86 -4.98 11.18
CA VAL A 281 28.27 -6.23 11.81
C VAL A 281 29.79 -6.13 11.95
N ALA A 282 30.24 -5.85 13.17
CA ALA A 282 31.66 -5.77 13.51
C ALA A 282 32.33 -7.11 13.17
N ALA A 283 32.99 -7.17 12.00
CA ALA A 283 33.85 -8.27 11.64
C ALA A 283 35.07 -8.26 12.58
N LYS A 284 35.06 -9.14 13.57
CA LYS A 284 36.23 -9.44 14.39
C LYS A 284 37.29 -10.09 13.50
N SER A 285 38.28 -9.30 13.11
CA SER A 285 39.52 -9.76 12.49
C SER A 285 40.22 -10.76 13.41
N THR A 286 40.40 -12.00 12.96
CA THR A 286 41.43 -12.91 13.48
C THR A 286 42.28 -13.34 12.32
N VAL A 287 43.45 -12.72 12.22
CA VAL A 287 44.52 -13.09 11.31
C VAL A 287 45.25 -14.29 11.91
N MET A 288 45.37 -15.40 11.18
CA MET A 288 46.54 -16.25 11.32
C MET A 288 46.89 -16.92 9.99
N SER A 289 48.07 -16.54 9.49
CA SER A 289 48.76 -17.08 8.33
C SER A 289 48.98 -18.59 8.43
N THR A 290 48.94 -19.29 7.29
CA THR A 290 50.04 -20.16 6.86
C THR A 290 49.97 -20.31 5.33
N ALA A 291 51.08 -19.97 4.69
CA ALA A 291 51.32 -20.16 3.26
C ALA A 291 51.66 -21.62 2.95
N MET A 292 51.23 -22.13 1.79
CA MET A 292 52.09 -22.95 0.93
C MET A 292 51.69 -22.80 -0.54
N THR A 293 52.71 -22.45 -1.32
CA THR A 293 52.87 -22.46 -2.78
C THR A 293 52.39 -23.75 -3.46
N SER A 294 51.79 -23.62 -4.65
CA SER A 294 52.28 -24.29 -5.87
C SER A 294 51.66 -23.70 -7.13
N THR A 295 52.55 -23.29 -8.03
CA THR A 295 52.37 -22.89 -9.43
C THR A 295 51.95 -24.05 -10.31
N VAL A 296 51.00 -23.85 -11.24
CA VAL A 296 51.13 -24.25 -12.65
C VAL A 296 50.24 -23.32 -13.49
N ALA A 297 50.84 -22.65 -14.48
CA ALA A 297 50.13 -22.03 -15.59
C ALA A 297 50.12 -23.01 -16.76
N VAL A 298 48.98 -23.22 -17.42
CA VAL A 298 48.91 -23.60 -18.84
C VAL A 298 47.74 -22.88 -19.51
N THR A 299 48.07 -22.34 -20.67
CA THR A 299 47.35 -21.53 -21.65
C THR A 299 46.21 -22.21 -22.41
N SER A 300 45.25 -21.37 -22.83
CA SER A 300 44.53 -21.34 -24.13
C SER A 300 43.61 -22.50 -24.52
N ALA A 301 42.34 -22.20 -24.83
CA ALA A 301 41.86 -22.08 -26.21
C ALA A 301 40.34 -21.82 -26.30
N THR A 302 40.02 -20.95 -27.25
CA THR A 302 38.72 -20.56 -27.80
C THR A 302 37.97 -21.74 -28.43
N ALA A 303 36.64 -21.77 -28.34
CA ALA A 303 35.77 -22.28 -29.40
C ALA A 303 34.32 -21.77 -29.23
N THR A 304 33.93 -20.93 -30.18
CA THR A 304 32.57 -20.59 -30.61
C THR A 304 31.77 -21.81 -31.07
N ALA A 305 30.46 -21.86 -30.80
CA ALA A 305 29.47 -22.36 -31.76
C ALA A 305 28.05 -21.95 -31.36
N SER A 306 27.51 -21.06 -32.17
CA SER A 306 26.11 -20.71 -32.38
C SER A 306 25.30 -21.87 -32.99
N VAL A 307 24.02 -22.00 -32.61
CA VAL A 307 22.98 -22.66 -33.42
C VAL A 307 21.67 -21.84 -33.30
N PRO A 308 20.99 -21.53 -34.43
CA PRO A 308 19.80 -20.68 -34.48
C PRO A 308 18.50 -21.46 -34.26
N GLY A 309 17.42 -20.71 -34.00
CA GLY A 309 16.07 -21.22 -33.88
C GLY A 309 15.35 -21.40 -35.21
N ASP A 310 14.22 -22.08 -35.14
CA ASP A 310 13.13 -22.05 -36.10
C ASP A 310 11.81 -21.98 -35.31
N ALA A 311 11.05 -20.92 -35.54
CA ALA A 311 9.68 -20.74 -35.07
C ALA A 311 8.78 -20.75 -36.30
N GLU A 312 7.93 -21.76 -36.41
CA GLU A 312 6.93 -21.87 -37.47
C GLU A 312 5.61 -21.27 -36.97
N ALA A 313 5.14 -20.24 -37.67
CA ALA A 313 3.91 -19.52 -37.41
C ALA A 313 2.71 -20.21 -38.06
N VAL A 314 1.60 -20.37 -37.33
CA VAL A 314 0.32 -20.76 -37.90
C VAL A 314 -0.72 -19.65 -37.66
N LYS A 315 -1.24 -19.12 -38.77
CA LYS A 315 -2.38 -18.20 -38.88
C LYS A 315 -3.72 -18.93 -38.71
N GLN A 316 -4.66 -18.30 -38.01
CA GLN A 316 -6.13 -18.43 -38.17
C GLN A 316 -6.73 -17.08 -37.70
N VAL A 317 -7.19 -16.15 -38.53
CA VAL A 317 -8.46 -16.08 -39.31
C VAL A 317 -9.72 -16.15 -38.42
N SER A 318 -10.24 -14.98 -38.05
CA SER A 318 -11.66 -14.69 -37.71
C SER A 318 -12.51 -14.72 -39.00
N PRO A 319 -13.88 -14.78 -39.02
CA PRO A 319 -14.79 -13.71 -38.50
C PRO A 319 -16.27 -14.20 -38.23
N PRO A 320 -17.38 -13.42 -38.34
CA PRO A 320 -17.79 -12.11 -37.75
C PRO A 320 -19.24 -12.06 -37.14
N TYR A 321 -19.65 -10.84 -36.71
CA TYR A 321 -21.01 -10.25 -36.49
C TYR A 321 -21.73 -10.49 -35.13
N ASN A 322 -22.55 -9.58 -34.54
CA ASN A 322 -22.73 -8.10 -34.56
C ASN A 322 -23.89 -7.76 -33.58
N THR A 323 -23.82 -6.57 -32.94
CA THR A 323 -24.91 -5.64 -32.53
C THR A 323 -26.24 -6.12 -31.93
N GLY A 324 -26.62 -5.54 -30.77
CA GLY A 324 -28.03 -5.42 -30.35
C GLY A 324 -28.20 -4.80 -28.95
N ALA A 325 -29.00 -3.74 -28.85
CA ALA A 325 -29.15 -2.83 -27.70
C ALA A 325 -30.23 -3.22 -26.67
N ALA A 326 -30.10 -2.60 -25.48
CA ALA A 326 -31.11 -2.14 -24.51
C ALA A 326 -32.29 -3.05 -24.07
N GLY A 327 -32.41 -3.23 -22.75
CA GLY A 327 -33.62 -3.70 -22.09
C GLY A 327 -33.56 -3.55 -20.57
N SER A 328 -34.28 -2.57 -20.05
CA SER A 328 -34.50 -2.31 -18.63
C SER A 328 -35.22 -3.47 -17.93
N LEU A 329 -34.77 -3.89 -16.74
CA LEU A 329 -35.58 -4.73 -15.84
C LEU A 329 -35.35 -4.31 -14.37
N THR A 330 -36.49 -4.11 -13.71
CA THR A 330 -36.71 -3.80 -12.30
C THR A 330 -36.38 -4.99 -11.38
N PRO A 331 -36.06 -4.74 -10.09
CA PRO A 331 -35.61 -5.78 -9.18
C PRO A 331 -36.78 -6.59 -8.60
N THR A 332 -36.68 -7.91 -8.66
CA THR A 332 -37.53 -8.84 -7.90
C THR A 332 -36.81 -9.22 -6.60
N ALA A 333 -37.56 -9.26 -5.50
CA ALA A 333 -37.09 -9.53 -4.16
C ALA A 333 -36.54 -10.97 -3.99
N PRO A 334 -35.59 -11.20 -3.07
CA PRO A 334 -34.99 -12.51 -2.89
C PRO A 334 -35.86 -13.46 -2.05
N TYR A 335 -35.96 -14.70 -2.52
CA TYR A 335 -36.40 -15.87 -1.78
C TYR A 335 -35.38 -16.24 -0.69
N MET A 336 -35.81 -16.34 0.57
CA MET A 336 -35.06 -17.00 1.64
C MET A 336 -35.32 -18.52 1.61
N PRO A 337 -34.30 -19.38 1.65
CA PRO A 337 -34.46 -20.75 2.12
C PRO A 337 -34.10 -20.86 3.61
N ALA A 338 -34.97 -21.56 4.33
CA ALA A 338 -34.91 -21.78 5.76
C ALA A 338 -33.75 -22.68 6.21
N LEU A 339 -33.28 -22.38 7.42
CA LEU A 339 -32.32 -23.12 8.24
C LEU A 339 -32.71 -24.59 8.44
N ALA A 340 -31.75 -25.50 8.27
CA ALA A 340 -31.76 -26.82 8.87
C ALA A 340 -30.43 -27.02 9.62
N PHE A 341 -30.47 -26.89 10.95
CA PHE A 341 -29.39 -27.27 11.86
C PHE A 341 -29.34 -28.80 11.96
N LEU A 342 -28.19 -29.39 11.63
CA LEU A 342 -27.85 -30.78 11.96
C LEU A 342 -26.71 -30.76 12.98
N ALA A 343 -27.08 -31.03 14.24
CA ALA A 343 -26.14 -31.31 15.31
C ALA A 343 -25.53 -32.69 15.09
N VAL A 344 -24.19 -32.76 15.06
CA VAL A 344 -23.44 -34.01 15.11
C VAL A 344 -22.65 -34.01 16.42
N LEU A 345 -23.16 -34.78 17.38
CA LEU A 345 -22.45 -35.26 18.56
C LEU A 345 -21.55 -36.41 18.12
N TRP A 346 -20.26 -36.40 18.46
CA TRP A 346 -19.48 -37.63 18.62
C TRP A 346 -18.56 -37.53 19.84
N LEU A 347 -18.54 -38.68 20.53
CA LEU A 347 -17.62 -39.11 21.59
C LEU A 347 -16.16 -39.06 21.14
#